data_AF-A0A2G8KYG6-F1
#
_entry.id   AF-A0A2G8KYG6-F1
#
_cell.length_a   1.000
_cell.length_b   1.000
_cell.length_c   1.000
_cell.angle_alpha   90.00
_cell.angle_beta   90.00
_cell.angle_gamma   90.00
#
_symmetry.space_group_name_H-M   'P 1'
#
loop_
_entity.id
_entity.type
_entity.pdbx_description
1 polymer ?
#
loop_
_entity_poly.entity_id
_entity_poly.type
_entity_poly.pdbx_seq_one_letter_code
_entity_poly.pdbx_strand_id
1 'polypeptide(L)'
;MLVHPSEAVQILNRTQQGSAATVFTFYGTFETTAPNGTVYTEDVTCGVAPFKPPMCNVSAKHTHGPWFCKKPTNEHLSCDDWAVVFMSTKESSAKLQKTLSKAELAAFKSTKTKLKTLSLPSINVRGAAPDPDALPTCTLAPVTSSVQTRGFYYNNTWQPYHCSLKSFKPNDIQSCMTKKTIHIYGDSTGRQMYYYLQKSTTCDNIEISGEKRCVGNDGTFYRDRLEAIKSAVGRLWQRSPETKVIVRSANTREHSIGGFILISSDWIALQGEKTLRDVFSQDRRFSFLDVWDMTLVQKSKDSIHPLDPTLIQIMNHLLTMMC
;
A
#
# COMPACT_ATOMS: atom_id res chain seq x y z
N MET A 1 -4.33 -10.99 -14.20
CA MET A 1 -4.40 -11.65 -12.89
C MET A 1 -5.83 -12.15 -12.67
N LEU A 2 -6.00 -13.44 -12.38
CA LEU A 2 -7.31 -14.07 -12.18
C LEU A 2 -7.54 -14.32 -10.69
N VAL A 3 -7.79 -13.26 -9.92
CA VAL A 3 -8.15 -13.39 -8.48
C VAL A 3 -9.64 -13.66 -8.31
N HIS A 4 -10.43 -13.06 -9.20
CA HIS A 4 -11.89 -13.11 -9.21
C HIS A 4 -12.39 -13.66 -10.55
N PRO A 5 -13.52 -14.39 -10.54
CA PRO A 5 -14.26 -14.65 -11.78
C PRO A 5 -14.75 -13.34 -12.40
N SER A 6 -15.04 -13.37 -13.71
CA SER A 6 -15.49 -12.19 -14.47
C SER A 6 -16.71 -11.51 -13.87
N GLU A 7 -17.63 -12.30 -13.31
CA GLU A 7 -18.86 -11.87 -12.66
C GLU A 7 -18.55 -11.05 -11.41
N ALA A 8 -17.62 -11.52 -10.58
CA ALA A 8 -17.15 -10.77 -9.41
C ALA A 8 -16.43 -9.48 -9.82
N VAL A 9 -15.67 -9.48 -10.92
CA VAL A 9 -15.04 -8.25 -11.45
C VAL A 9 -16.09 -7.23 -11.88
N GLN A 10 -17.16 -7.64 -12.56
CA GLN A 10 -18.26 -6.74 -12.94
C GLN A 10 -18.94 -6.14 -11.70
N ILE A 11 -19.16 -6.94 -10.65
CA ILE A 11 -19.72 -6.49 -9.38
C ILE A 11 -18.78 -5.49 -8.68
N LEU A 12 -17.47 -5.79 -8.59
CA LEU A 12 -16.49 -4.87 -8.00
C LEU A 12 -16.46 -3.56 -8.78
N ASN A 13 -16.44 -3.61 -10.11
CA ASN A 13 -16.41 -2.40 -10.92
C ASN A 13 -17.63 -1.51 -10.69
N ARG A 14 -18.85 -2.06 -10.70
CA ARG A 14 -20.07 -1.27 -10.45
C ARG A 14 -20.15 -0.72 -9.02
N THR A 15 -19.62 -1.46 -8.04
CA THR A 15 -19.65 -1.03 -6.61
C THR A 15 -18.60 0.03 -6.28
N GLN A 16 -17.57 0.18 -7.11
CA GLN A 16 -16.59 1.26 -7.02
C GLN A 16 -17.04 2.55 -7.74
N GLN A 17 -18.13 2.50 -8.50
CA GLN A 17 -18.69 3.64 -9.24
C GLN A 17 -19.95 4.20 -8.56
N GLY A 18 -20.14 5.52 -8.60
CA GLY A 18 -21.35 6.19 -8.11
C GLY A 18 -21.55 6.17 -6.58
N SER A 19 -22.80 6.16 -6.12
CA SER A 19 -23.19 6.24 -4.69
C SER A 19 -22.75 5.04 -3.84
N ALA A 20 -22.36 3.93 -4.48
CA ALA A 20 -21.77 2.76 -3.83
C ALA A 20 -20.35 3.03 -3.29
N ALA A 21 -19.65 4.08 -3.75
CA ALA A 21 -18.37 4.54 -3.19
C ALA A 21 -18.46 4.99 -1.72
N THR A 22 -19.67 5.11 -1.17
CA THR A 22 -19.91 5.41 0.26
C THR A 22 -19.87 4.17 1.17
N VAL A 23 -19.48 3.00 0.67
CA VAL A 23 -19.42 1.79 1.52
C VAL A 23 -18.39 1.88 2.63
N PHE A 24 -17.36 2.71 2.50
CA PHE A 24 -16.37 2.86 3.56
C PHE A 24 -16.91 3.68 4.74
N THR A 25 -16.95 3.07 5.91
CA THR A 25 -17.21 3.74 7.18
C THR A 25 -15.89 4.06 7.85
N PHE A 26 -15.63 5.35 8.03
CA PHE A 26 -14.51 5.83 8.81
C PHE A 26 -14.97 6.39 10.14
N TYR A 27 -14.16 6.13 11.16
CA TYR A 27 -14.27 6.71 12.48
C TYR A 27 -13.01 7.50 12.78
N GLY A 28 -13.12 8.42 13.72
CA GLY A 28 -11.94 8.91 14.38
C GLY A 28 -12.16 9.16 15.85
N THR A 29 -11.08 8.96 16.58
CA THR A 29 -11.01 9.00 18.03
C THR A 29 -10.64 10.42 18.44
N PHE A 30 -11.43 10.98 19.35
CA PHE A 30 -11.10 12.17 20.11
C PHE A 30 -10.67 11.74 21.51
N GLU A 31 -9.51 12.18 21.97
CA GLU A 31 -8.92 11.76 23.24
C GLU A 31 -8.24 12.91 23.95
N THR A 32 -8.51 13.05 25.25
CA THR A 32 -7.85 14.02 26.12
C THR A 32 -7.65 13.45 27.52
N THR A 33 -6.66 13.97 28.25
CA THR A 33 -6.39 13.56 29.63
C THR A 33 -6.59 14.72 30.58
N ALA A 34 -7.48 14.58 31.55
CA ALA A 34 -7.68 15.59 32.59
C ALA A 34 -6.50 15.67 33.58
N PRO A 35 -6.37 16.79 34.32
CA PRO A 35 -5.30 16.97 35.30
C PRO A 35 -5.22 15.89 36.40
N ASN A 36 -6.34 15.22 36.69
CA ASN A 36 -6.40 14.11 37.65
C ASN A 36 -5.99 12.75 37.04
N GLY A 37 -5.53 12.73 35.77
CA GLY A 37 -5.16 11.52 35.04
C GLY A 37 -6.32 10.77 34.38
N THR A 38 -7.56 11.27 34.47
CA THR A 38 -8.71 10.64 33.80
C THR A 38 -8.61 10.83 32.29
N VAL A 39 -8.66 9.74 31.53
CA VAL A 39 -8.68 9.78 30.06
C VAL A 39 -10.13 9.80 29.58
N TYR A 40 -10.48 10.78 28.76
CA TYR A 40 -11.74 10.83 28.04
C TYR A 40 -11.49 10.46 26.58
N THR A 41 -12.31 9.57 26.03
CA THR A 41 -12.19 9.13 24.65
C THR A 41 -13.57 8.92 24.02
N GLU A 42 -13.73 9.29 22.75
CA GLU A 42 -14.95 9.07 21.97
C GLU A 42 -14.61 8.84 20.49
N ASP A 43 -15.18 7.77 19.92
CA ASP A 43 -15.13 7.51 18.49
C ASP A 43 -16.36 8.09 17.78
N VAL A 44 -16.13 8.93 16.78
CA VAL A 44 -17.19 9.56 15.98
C VAL A 44 -17.05 9.25 14.51
N THR A 45 -18.17 9.24 13.78
CA THR A 45 -18.14 9.04 12.33
C THR A 45 -17.42 10.18 11.63
N CYS A 46 -16.53 9.84 10.69
CA CYS A 46 -15.77 10.79 9.89
C CYS A 46 -15.84 10.48 8.40
N GLY A 47 -15.39 11.43 7.58
CA GLY A 47 -15.29 11.25 6.13
C GLY A 47 -14.77 12.48 5.41
N VAL A 48 -14.66 12.36 4.09
CA VAL A 48 -14.13 13.43 3.21
C VAL A 48 -15.15 14.54 2.92
N ALA A 49 -16.43 14.31 3.18
CA ALA A 49 -17.51 15.28 2.97
C ALA A 49 -17.95 15.88 4.31
N PRO A 50 -18.31 17.18 4.35
CA PRO A 50 -18.75 17.84 5.56
C PRO A 50 -20.08 17.26 6.07
N PHE A 51 -20.21 17.15 7.40
CA PHE A 51 -21.45 16.76 8.07
C PHE A 51 -22.34 17.98 8.32
N LYS A 52 -23.62 17.75 8.64
CA LYS A 52 -24.50 18.81 9.13
C LYS A 52 -23.94 19.37 10.44
N PRO A 53 -23.83 20.70 10.62
CA PRO A 53 -23.40 21.30 11.88
C PRO A 53 -24.29 20.86 13.06
N PRO A 54 -23.73 20.69 14.28
CA PRO A 54 -22.33 20.89 14.62
C PRO A 54 -21.42 19.74 14.14
N MET A 55 -20.26 20.08 13.59
CA MET A 55 -19.23 19.12 13.15
C MET A 55 -17.83 19.64 13.47
N CYS A 56 -16.86 18.73 13.58
CA CYS A 56 -15.45 19.06 13.68
C CYS A 56 -14.80 19.04 12.29
N ASN A 57 -14.22 20.17 11.91
CA ASN A 57 -13.35 20.25 10.76
C ASN A 57 -11.91 19.93 11.21
N VAL A 58 -11.60 18.64 11.25
CA VAL A 58 -10.26 18.11 11.59
C VAL A 58 -9.38 17.99 10.34
N SER A 59 -9.72 18.72 9.28
CA SER A 59 -8.88 18.80 8.10
C SER A 59 -7.51 19.28 8.54
N ALA A 60 -6.51 18.43 8.41
CA ALA A 60 -5.17 18.73 8.87
C ALA A 60 -4.66 19.99 8.15
N LYS A 61 -4.42 21.07 8.91
CA LYS A 61 -4.07 22.41 8.39
C LYS A 61 -2.86 22.39 7.44
N HIS A 62 -1.91 21.50 7.67
CA HIS A 62 -0.70 21.36 6.86
C HIS A 62 -0.85 20.40 5.68
N THR A 63 -1.81 19.47 5.74
CA THR A 63 -1.98 18.42 4.72
C THR A 63 -3.22 18.53 3.85
N HIS A 64 -4.09 19.49 4.18
CA HIS A 64 -5.28 19.95 3.46
C HIS A 64 -6.19 18.83 2.93
N GLY A 65 -6.15 17.64 3.52
CA GLY A 65 -7.12 16.59 3.22
C GLY A 65 -8.45 16.98 3.85
N PRO A 66 -9.53 17.17 3.07
CA PRO A 66 -10.83 17.41 3.67
C PRO A 66 -11.16 16.20 4.53
N TRP A 67 -11.27 16.44 5.83
CA TRP A 67 -11.62 15.41 6.80
C TRP A 67 -12.50 16.05 7.84
N PHE A 68 -13.73 15.60 7.86
CA PHE A 68 -14.76 16.09 8.74
C PHE A 68 -15.19 14.95 9.62
N CYS A 69 -15.55 15.29 10.85
CA CYS A 69 -16.07 14.35 11.83
C CYS A 69 -17.31 14.95 12.48
N LYS A 70 -18.24 14.09 12.90
CA LYS A 70 -19.29 14.55 13.82
C LYS A 70 -18.64 15.15 15.07
N LYS A 71 -19.26 16.16 15.67
CA LYS A 71 -18.76 16.72 16.93
C LYS A 71 -18.90 15.65 18.05
N PRO A 72 -17.87 15.45 18.89
CA PRO A 72 -17.98 14.62 20.10
C PRO A 72 -19.18 15.03 20.96
N THR A 73 -19.87 14.04 21.52
CA THR A 73 -20.99 14.24 22.44
C THR A 73 -20.53 14.34 23.89
N ASN A 74 -19.34 13.81 24.21
CA ASN A 74 -18.71 13.96 25.51
C ASN A 74 -18.30 15.42 25.75
N GLU A 75 -18.82 16.02 26.82
CA GLU A 75 -18.58 17.44 27.17
C GLU A 75 -17.11 17.74 27.52
N HIS A 76 -16.31 16.72 27.84
CA HIS A 76 -14.88 16.84 28.08
C HIS A 76 -14.04 16.86 26.81
N LEU A 77 -14.65 16.62 25.64
CA LEU A 77 -13.96 16.55 24.35
C LEU A 77 -14.34 17.72 23.44
N SER A 78 -13.34 18.24 22.75
CA SER A 78 -13.43 19.32 21.77
C SER A 78 -12.93 18.83 20.40
N CYS A 79 -13.07 19.69 19.37
CA CYS A 79 -12.53 19.35 18.06
C CYS A 79 -11.00 19.34 18.00
N ASP A 80 -10.32 19.91 19.00
CA ASP A 80 -8.86 19.95 19.09
C ASP A 80 -8.27 18.65 19.69
N ASP A 81 -9.10 17.83 20.35
CA ASP A 81 -8.71 16.54 20.95
C ASP A 81 -8.64 15.41 19.91
N TRP A 82 -8.58 15.73 18.61
CA TRP A 82 -8.51 14.76 17.53
C TRP A 82 -7.20 13.95 17.57
N ALA A 83 -7.30 12.62 17.67
CA ALA A 83 -6.14 11.75 17.82
C ALA A 83 -5.86 10.89 16.57
N VAL A 84 -6.82 10.05 16.14
CA VAL A 84 -6.58 9.05 15.09
C VAL A 84 -7.81 8.81 14.23
N VAL A 85 -7.59 8.38 12.99
CA VAL A 85 -8.62 7.91 12.06
C VAL A 85 -8.44 6.43 11.79
N PHE A 86 -9.55 5.70 11.70
CA PHE A 86 -9.56 4.30 11.31
C PHE A 86 -10.80 3.94 10.51
N MET A 87 -10.74 2.83 9.77
CA MET A 87 -11.84 2.33 8.95
C MET A 87 -12.47 1.11 9.62
N SER A 88 -13.80 1.11 9.78
CA SER A 88 -14.54 -0.07 10.23
C SER A 88 -14.72 -1.02 9.06
N THR A 89 -13.81 -2.00 8.93
CA THR A 89 -13.90 -3.04 7.88
C THR A 89 -15.22 -3.80 7.99
N LYS A 90 -15.65 -4.13 9.23
CA LYS A 90 -16.88 -4.89 9.50
C LYS A 90 -18.10 -4.14 8.97
N GLU A 91 -18.26 -2.87 9.33
CA GLU A 91 -19.40 -2.08 8.86
C GLU A 91 -19.33 -1.79 7.37
N SER A 92 -18.13 -1.48 6.86
CA SER A 92 -17.97 -1.19 5.44
C SER A 92 -18.37 -2.38 4.58
N SER A 93 -17.93 -3.57 5.01
CA SER A 93 -18.29 -4.84 4.37
C SER A 93 -19.77 -5.14 4.50
N ALA A 94 -20.36 -4.94 5.68
CA ALA A 94 -21.78 -5.18 5.89
C ALA A 94 -22.64 -4.22 5.05
N LYS A 95 -22.25 -2.96 4.92
CA LYS A 95 -22.91 -1.97 4.08
C LYS A 95 -22.85 -2.39 2.61
N LEU A 96 -21.68 -2.82 2.13
CA LEU A 96 -21.53 -3.31 0.76
C LEU A 96 -22.35 -4.57 0.51
N GLN A 97 -22.30 -5.56 1.40
CA GLN A 97 -23.07 -6.80 1.28
C GLN A 97 -24.58 -6.56 1.19
N LYS A 98 -25.12 -5.57 1.91
CA LYS A 98 -26.54 -5.19 1.82
C LYS A 98 -26.96 -4.68 0.44
N THR A 99 -26.01 -4.23 -0.38
CA THR A 99 -26.28 -3.78 -1.76
C THR A 99 -26.18 -4.90 -2.80
N LEU A 100 -25.80 -6.11 -2.38
CA LEU A 100 -25.57 -7.27 -3.26
C LEU A 100 -26.64 -8.34 -3.04
N SER A 101 -27.07 -8.96 -4.12
CA SER A 101 -27.95 -10.13 -4.06
C SER A 101 -27.21 -11.38 -3.57
N LYS A 102 -27.95 -12.40 -3.12
CA LYS A 102 -27.37 -13.71 -2.74
C LYS A 102 -26.58 -14.36 -3.88
N ALA A 103 -27.03 -14.18 -5.13
CA ALA A 103 -26.34 -14.70 -6.32
C ALA A 103 -25.02 -13.96 -6.57
N GLU A 104 -25.00 -12.64 -6.45
CA GLU A 104 -23.78 -11.84 -6.60
C GLU A 104 -22.75 -12.14 -5.51
N LEU A 105 -23.20 -12.30 -4.26
CA LEU A 105 -22.32 -12.73 -3.16
C LEU A 105 -21.72 -14.12 -3.40
N ALA A 106 -22.40 -14.99 -4.17
CA ALA A 106 -21.87 -16.31 -4.51
C ALA A 106 -20.63 -16.23 -5.42
N ALA A 107 -20.49 -15.18 -6.24
CA ALA A 107 -19.32 -14.97 -7.10
C ALA A 107 -18.02 -14.74 -6.30
N PHE A 108 -18.12 -14.38 -5.01
CA PHE A 108 -17.00 -14.13 -4.11
C PHE A 108 -16.68 -15.31 -3.18
N LYS A 109 -17.33 -16.47 -3.35
CA LYS A 109 -17.09 -17.67 -2.50
C LYS A 109 -15.77 -18.38 -2.80
N SER A 110 -15.24 -18.23 -4.02
CA SER A 110 -13.97 -18.83 -4.44
C SER A 110 -13.05 -17.76 -5.00
N THR A 111 -11.87 -17.63 -4.41
CA THR A 111 -10.72 -16.90 -4.97
C THR A 111 -9.69 -17.88 -5.49
N LYS A 112 -8.46 -17.40 -5.78
CA LYS A 112 -7.22 -18.13 -6.12
C LYS A 112 -7.38 -19.66 -6.00
N THR A 113 -8.03 -20.25 -7.00
CA THR A 113 -8.42 -21.65 -6.93
C THR A 113 -7.18 -22.47 -7.22
N LYS A 114 -6.72 -23.23 -6.23
CA LYS A 114 -5.60 -24.15 -6.43
C LYS A 114 -5.99 -25.13 -7.54
N LEU A 115 -5.30 -25.04 -8.67
CA LEU A 115 -5.45 -26.01 -9.73
C LEU A 115 -4.99 -27.36 -9.16
N LYS A 116 -5.93 -28.30 -9.01
CA LYS A 116 -5.64 -29.70 -8.70
C LYS A 116 -5.15 -30.37 -9.98
N THR A 117 -3.99 -29.99 -10.50
CA THR A 117 -3.40 -30.69 -11.66
C THR A 117 -2.85 -32.02 -11.20
N LEU A 118 -3.52 -33.12 -11.57
CA LEU A 118 -3.08 -34.51 -11.32
C LEU A 118 -1.84 -34.90 -12.15
N SER A 119 -1.47 -34.10 -13.15
CA SER A 119 -0.17 -34.11 -13.80
C SER A 119 0.07 -32.74 -14.42
N LEU A 120 1.16 -32.07 -14.05
CA LEU A 120 1.64 -30.97 -14.88
C LEU A 120 2.26 -31.60 -16.13
N PRO A 121 1.98 -31.09 -17.34
CA PRO A 121 2.66 -31.56 -18.53
C PRO A 121 4.17 -31.42 -18.32
N SER A 122 4.95 -32.41 -18.75
CA SER A 122 6.41 -32.27 -18.76
C SER A 122 6.76 -31.11 -19.70
N ILE A 123 7.26 -30.01 -19.14
CA ILE A 123 7.70 -28.87 -19.93
C ILE A 123 9.15 -29.14 -20.31
N ASN A 124 9.37 -29.58 -21.54
CA ASN A 124 10.70 -29.67 -22.11
C ASN A 124 11.19 -28.27 -22.46
N VAL A 125 11.94 -27.65 -21.55
CA VAL A 125 12.61 -26.37 -21.82
C VAL A 125 13.70 -26.61 -22.85
N ARG A 126 13.56 -26.02 -24.03
CA ARG A 126 14.59 -26.06 -25.07
C ARG A 126 15.56 -24.89 -24.88
N GLY A 127 16.86 -25.17 -24.91
CA GLY A 127 17.93 -24.20 -24.72
C GLY A 127 18.81 -24.51 -23.51
N ALA A 128 19.95 -23.84 -23.42
CA ALA A 128 20.74 -23.86 -22.19
C ALA A 128 19.98 -23.12 -21.08
N ALA A 129 20.13 -23.56 -19.82
CA ALA A 129 19.68 -22.77 -18.69
C ALA A 129 20.36 -21.38 -18.80
N PRO A 130 19.61 -20.27 -18.71
CA PRO A 130 20.23 -18.96 -18.65
C PRO A 130 21.16 -18.93 -17.45
N ASP A 131 22.39 -18.46 -17.66
CA ASP A 131 23.36 -18.25 -16.58
C ASP A 131 22.78 -17.18 -15.64
N PRO A 132 22.42 -17.54 -14.39
CA PRO A 132 21.89 -16.58 -13.42
C PRO A 132 22.87 -15.44 -13.14
N ASP A 133 24.17 -15.70 -13.29
CA ASP A 133 25.25 -14.75 -13.03
C ASP A 133 25.52 -13.82 -14.23
N ALA A 134 24.88 -14.06 -15.38
CA ALA A 134 25.03 -13.21 -16.57
C ALA A 134 24.16 -11.93 -16.53
N LEU A 135 23.20 -11.83 -15.61
CA LEU A 135 22.33 -10.65 -15.52
C LEU A 135 23.03 -9.50 -14.77
N PRO A 136 22.93 -8.26 -15.27
CA PRO A 136 23.48 -7.10 -14.57
C PRO A 136 22.78 -6.91 -13.22
N THR A 137 23.48 -6.34 -12.24
CA THR A 137 22.87 -5.99 -10.95
C THR A 137 21.73 -5.00 -11.14
N CYS A 138 20.62 -5.17 -10.41
CA CYS A 138 19.50 -4.24 -10.48
C CYS A 138 19.92 -2.83 -10.06
N THR A 139 19.45 -1.82 -10.78
CA THR A 139 19.72 -0.40 -10.52
C THR A 139 18.41 0.36 -10.37
N LEU A 140 18.50 1.63 -9.94
CA LEU A 140 17.35 2.54 -9.91
C LEU A 140 16.74 2.69 -11.31
N ALA A 141 15.59 2.06 -11.51
CA ALA A 141 14.86 2.09 -12.77
C ALA A 141 13.60 2.97 -12.66
N PRO A 142 13.21 3.70 -13.73
CA PRO A 142 11.99 4.49 -13.74
C PRO A 142 10.72 3.68 -13.49
N VAL A 143 9.68 4.33 -12.96
CA VAL A 143 8.34 3.74 -12.84
C VAL A 143 7.81 3.35 -14.22
N THR A 144 7.32 2.11 -14.35
CA THR A 144 6.76 1.63 -15.62
C THR A 144 5.28 1.95 -15.72
N SER A 145 4.82 2.36 -16.90
CA SER A 145 3.42 2.76 -17.14
C SER A 145 2.42 1.60 -17.03
N SER A 146 2.87 0.36 -17.25
CA SER A 146 2.04 -0.84 -17.13
C SER A 146 2.53 -1.77 -16.02
N VAL A 147 1.59 -2.50 -15.42
CA VAL A 147 1.88 -3.65 -14.56
C VAL A 147 2.38 -4.78 -15.46
N GLN A 148 3.60 -5.26 -15.20
CA GLN A 148 4.27 -6.30 -15.97
C GLN A 148 4.70 -7.42 -15.03
N THR A 149 4.83 -8.64 -15.56
CA THR A 149 5.46 -9.73 -14.82
C THR A 149 6.96 -9.43 -14.67
N ARG A 150 7.45 -9.33 -13.43
CA ARG A 150 8.80 -8.86 -13.12
C ARG A 150 9.77 -9.96 -12.72
N GLY A 151 9.28 -11.17 -12.43
CA GLY A 151 10.13 -12.27 -12.00
C GLY A 151 9.36 -13.45 -11.43
N PHE A 152 10.09 -14.32 -10.75
CA PHE A 152 9.56 -15.54 -10.13
C PHE A 152 10.37 -15.93 -8.90
N TYR A 153 9.82 -16.79 -8.05
CA TYR A 153 10.58 -17.41 -6.98
C TYR A 153 11.27 -18.68 -7.46
N TYR A 154 12.57 -18.80 -7.18
CA TYR A 154 13.34 -20.03 -7.32
C TYR A 154 14.11 -20.30 -6.03
N ASN A 155 13.96 -21.49 -5.45
CA ASN A 155 14.55 -21.86 -4.15
C ASN A 155 14.31 -20.82 -3.03
N ASN A 156 13.10 -20.25 -2.97
CA ASN A 156 12.68 -19.20 -2.02
C ASN A 156 13.39 -17.83 -2.18
N THR A 157 14.15 -17.64 -3.26
CA THR A 157 14.76 -16.35 -3.62
C THR A 157 14.03 -15.76 -4.81
N TRP A 158 13.78 -14.45 -4.77
CA TRP A 158 13.15 -13.74 -5.89
C TRP A 158 14.16 -13.55 -7.02
N GLN A 159 13.75 -13.91 -8.24
CA GLN A 159 14.54 -13.82 -9.46
C GLN A 159 13.87 -12.83 -10.42
N PRO A 160 14.35 -11.57 -10.51
CA PRO A 160 13.88 -10.64 -11.52
C PRO A 160 14.32 -11.09 -12.92
N TYR A 161 13.52 -10.79 -13.96
CA TYR A 161 13.84 -11.23 -15.33
C TYR A 161 15.00 -10.47 -16.00
N HIS A 162 15.27 -9.24 -15.56
CA HIS A 162 16.16 -8.32 -16.28
C HIS A 162 17.42 -7.96 -15.51
N CYS A 163 17.53 -8.37 -14.25
CA CYS A 163 18.64 -8.03 -13.39
C CYS A 163 18.77 -9.00 -12.21
N SER A 164 19.95 -9.02 -11.60
CA SER A 164 20.27 -9.86 -10.44
C SER A 164 20.18 -9.08 -9.13
N LEU A 165 19.72 -9.76 -8.07
CA LEU A 165 19.64 -9.21 -6.72
C LEU A 165 20.83 -9.64 -5.87
N LYS A 166 21.34 -8.71 -5.08
CA LYS A 166 22.30 -9.02 -4.01
C LYS A 166 21.54 -9.46 -2.76
N SER A 167 22.16 -10.36 -2.00
CA SER A 167 21.73 -10.68 -0.64
C SER A 167 22.55 -9.88 0.36
N PHE A 168 21.90 -9.36 1.39
CA PHE A 168 22.55 -8.48 2.37
C PHE A 168 22.55 -9.09 3.76
N LYS A 169 23.71 -9.09 4.41
CA LYS A 169 23.86 -9.33 5.85
C LYS A 169 23.75 -7.99 6.60
N PRO A 170 23.49 -8.00 7.92
CA PRO A 170 23.39 -6.75 8.70
C PRO A 170 24.58 -5.79 8.52
N ASN A 171 25.82 -6.30 8.46
CA ASN A 171 27.01 -5.46 8.23
C ASN A 171 27.03 -4.82 6.83
N ASP A 172 26.52 -5.51 5.80
CA ASP A 172 26.41 -4.96 4.45
C ASP A 172 25.38 -3.82 4.43
N ILE A 173 24.27 -4.01 5.16
CA ILE A 173 23.23 -2.99 5.32
C ILE A 173 23.79 -1.77 6.06
N GLN A 174 24.44 -1.98 7.21
CA GLN A 174 25.06 -0.89 7.98
C GLN A 174 26.10 -0.11 7.15
N SER A 175 26.94 -0.81 6.40
CA SER A 175 27.93 -0.18 5.51
C SER A 175 27.23 0.64 4.42
N CYS A 176 26.20 0.09 3.79
CA CYS A 176 25.40 0.80 2.79
C CYS A 176 24.70 2.03 3.35
N MET A 177 24.20 1.97 4.59
CA MET A 177 23.44 3.04 5.21
C MET A 177 24.33 4.20 5.72
N THR A 178 25.64 3.99 5.80
CA THR A 178 26.59 4.99 6.28
C THR A 178 26.54 6.25 5.42
N LYS A 179 26.40 7.41 6.08
CA LYS A 179 26.27 8.75 5.45
C LYS A 179 25.04 8.92 4.54
N LYS A 180 23.98 8.12 4.74
CA LYS A 180 22.68 8.30 4.08
C LYS A 180 21.61 8.68 5.10
N THR A 181 20.72 9.59 4.72
CA THR A 181 19.47 9.84 5.45
C THR A 181 18.33 9.23 4.65
N ILE A 182 17.55 8.35 5.28
CA ILE A 182 16.41 7.69 4.64
C ILE A 182 15.13 8.14 5.32
N HIS A 183 14.19 8.61 4.51
CA HIS A 183 12.83 8.91 4.94
C HIS A 183 11.86 7.91 4.30
N ILE A 184 11.08 7.22 5.13
CA ILE A 184 10.07 6.26 4.66
C ILE A 184 8.69 6.84 4.93
N TYR A 185 7.98 7.17 3.85
CA TYR A 185 6.59 7.62 3.89
C TYR A 185 5.69 6.51 3.38
N GLY A 186 4.70 6.11 4.17
CA GLY A 186 3.81 5.04 3.73
C GLY A 186 2.84 4.58 4.81
N ASP A 187 2.43 3.32 4.67
CA ASP A 187 1.50 2.63 5.54
C ASP A 187 2.24 1.67 6.50
N SER A 188 1.49 0.73 7.08
CA SER A 188 2.04 -0.32 7.94
C SER A 188 3.17 -1.14 7.32
N THR A 189 3.20 -1.35 6.00
CA THR A 189 4.30 -2.07 5.35
C THR A 189 5.52 -1.18 5.14
N GLY A 190 5.33 0.12 4.89
CA GLY A 190 6.43 1.09 4.99
C GLY A 190 7.07 1.05 6.37
N ARG A 191 6.25 0.98 7.43
CA ARG A 191 6.73 0.79 8.81
C ARG A 191 7.43 -0.56 9.03
N GLN A 192 7.01 -1.65 8.38
CA GLN A 192 7.75 -2.92 8.41
C GLN A 192 9.16 -2.79 7.82
N MET A 193 9.29 -2.11 6.67
CA MET A 193 10.59 -1.84 6.05
C MET A 193 11.47 -0.96 6.93
N TYR A 194 10.88 0.05 7.59
CA TYR A 194 11.55 0.86 8.60
C TYR A 194 12.14 -0.01 9.73
N TYR A 195 11.33 -0.86 10.36
CA TYR A 195 11.81 -1.71 11.45
C TYR A 195 12.87 -2.72 10.99
N TYR A 196 12.78 -3.20 9.75
CA TYR A 196 13.81 -4.06 9.18
C TYR A 196 15.17 -3.33 9.10
N LEU A 197 15.18 -2.10 8.58
CA LEU A 197 16.39 -1.28 8.50
C LEU A 197 16.90 -0.88 9.88
N GLN A 198 16.01 -0.46 10.78
CA GLN A 198 16.37 -0.09 12.16
C GLN A 198 17.01 -1.27 12.89
N LYS A 199 16.44 -2.49 12.80
CA LYS A 199 17.01 -3.68 13.44
C LYS A 199 18.35 -4.11 12.82
N SER A 200 18.57 -3.78 11.55
CA SER A 200 19.78 -4.16 10.81
C SER A 200 20.89 -3.11 10.87
N THR A 201 20.68 -2.01 11.60
CA THR A 201 21.62 -0.91 11.72
C THR A 201 21.71 -0.44 13.18
N THR A 202 22.80 0.24 13.53
CA THR A 202 22.94 0.95 14.82
C THR A 202 22.73 2.45 14.65
N CYS A 203 21.98 2.86 13.62
CA CYS A 203 21.86 4.27 13.22
C CYS A 203 20.60 4.91 13.82
N ASP A 204 20.79 5.96 14.62
CA ASP A 204 19.71 6.67 15.33
C ASP A 204 18.87 7.63 14.46
N ASN A 205 19.18 7.78 13.16
CA ASN A 205 18.64 8.86 12.31
C ASN A 205 17.74 8.39 11.17
N ILE A 206 16.75 7.52 11.46
CA ILE A 206 15.67 7.26 10.50
C ILE A 206 14.43 8.02 10.96
N GLU A 207 14.22 9.21 10.42
CA GLU A 207 13.04 10.01 10.72
C GLU A 207 11.82 9.55 9.90
N ILE A 208 10.77 9.15 10.60
CA ILE A 208 9.42 9.00 10.06
C ILE A 208 8.74 10.36 10.19
N SER A 209 8.80 11.20 9.16
CA SER A 209 7.93 12.38 9.07
C SER A 209 6.85 12.13 8.03
N GLY A 210 5.74 12.85 8.10
CA GLY A 210 4.62 12.73 7.19
C GLY A 210 4.13 14.10 6.78
N GLU A 211 4.33 14.50 5.53
CA GLU A 211 3.88 15.78 5.00
C GLU A 211 3.14 15.58 3.67
N LYS A 212 2.01 16.28 3.47
CA LYS A 212 1.02 15.99 2.41
C LYS A 212 0.36 17.31 1.93
N ARG A 213 -0.24 17.33 0.73
CA ARG A 213 -1.04 18.42 0.12
C ARG A 213 -2.20 17.78 -0.69
N CYS A 214 -3.18 18.53 -1.20
CA CYS A 214 -4.53 18.10 -1.65
C CYS A 214 -4.73 17.90 -3.17
N VAL A 215 -5.87 17.26 -3.57
CA VAL A 215 -6.93 17.70 -4.54
C VAL A 215 -8.26 16.91 -4.22
N GLY A 216 -9.41 17.41 -4.70
CA GLY A 216 -10.80 17.11 -4.35
C GLY A 216 -11.44 15.81 -4.89
N ASN A 217 -12.76 15.85 -5.09
CA ASN A 217 -13.68 14.76 -4.78
C ASN A 217 -14.54 14.33 -5.98
N ASP A 218 -14.18 13.23 -6.66
CA ASP A 218 -15.07 12.34 -7.42
C ASP A 218 -14.32 11.11 -8.00
N GLY A 219 -14.10 10.06 -7.21
CA GLY A 219 -13.38 8.86 -7.72
C GLY A 219 -11.89 9.08 -8.07
N THR A 220 -11.40 10.32 -8.00
CA THR A 220 -10.01 10.75 -8.25
C THR A 220 -9.17 10.89 -6.97
N PHE A 221 -9.75 10.81 -5.77
CA PHE A 221 -9.07 11.11 -4.51
C PHE A 221 -7.69 10.44 -4.39
N TYR A 222 -7.57 9.16 -4.77
CA TYR A 222 -6.28 8.47 -4.74
C TYR A 222 -5.26 9.08 -5.71
N ARG A 223 -5.65 9.35 -6.96
CA ARG A 223 -4.80 10.04 -7.95
C ARG A 223 -4.37 11.41 -7.44
N ASP A 224 -5.31 12.18 -6.91
CA ASP A 224 -5.07 13.52 -6.38
C ASP A 224 -4.04 13.53 -5.27
N ARG A 225 -4.06 12.51 -4.40
CA ARG A 225 -3.03 12.31 -3.38
C ARG A 225 -1.67 11.98 -3.98
N LEU A 226 -1.62 11.16 -5.03
CA LEU A 226 -0.37 10.83 -5.72
C LEU A 226 0.22 12.06 -6.44
N GLU A 227 -0.61 12.87 -7.11
CA GLU A 227 -0.17 14.11 -7.76
C GLU A 227 0.32 15.14 -6.74
N ALA A 228 -0.34 15.24 -5.59
CA ALA A 228 0.14 16.09 -4.51
C ALA A 228 1.49 15.63 -3.94
N ILE A 229 1.71 14.30 -3.82
CA ILE A 229 3.02 13.73 -3.45
C ILE A 229 4.06 14.07 -4.51
N LYS A 230 3.75 13.87 -5.80
CA LYS A 230 4.64 14.20 -6.92
C LYS A 230 5.03 15.69 -6.90
N SER A 231 4.08 16.59 -6.65
CA SER A 231 4.31 18.02 -6.47
C SER A 231 5.20 18.35 -5.26
N ALA A 232 4.99 17.66 -4.13
CA ALA A 232 5.82 17.82 -2.93
C ALA A 232 7.27 17.40 -3.19
N VAL A 233 7.46 16.27 -3.87
CA VAL A 233 8.78 15.81 -4.31
C VAL A 233 9.41 16.78 -5.31
N GLY A 234 8.63 17.40 -6.20
CA GLY A 234 9.13 18.49 -7.06
C GLY A 234 9.73 19.65 -6.27
N ARG A 235 9.05 20.08 -5.18
CA ARG A 235 9.58 21.11 -4.27
C ARG A 235 10.81 20.63 -3.48
N LEU A 236 10.85 19.35 -3.12
CA LEU A 236 12.02 18.75 -2.48
C LEU A 236 13.23 18.81 -3.42
N TRP A 237 13.09 18.42 -4.68
CA TRP A 237 14.16 18.48 -5.66
C TRP A 237 14.64 19.90 -5.97
N GLN A 238 13.80 20.93 -5.83
CA GLN A 238 14.26 22.32 -5.90
C GLN A 238 15.22 22.68 -4.76
N ARG A 239 15.04 22.09 -3.56
CA ARG A 239 15.89 22.34 -2.39
C ARG A 239 17.06 21.36 -2.27
N SER A 240 16.90 20.15 -2.80
CA SER A 240 17.87 19.06 -2.73
C SER A 240 17.80 18.20 -4.00
N PRO A 241 18.41 18.65 -5.11
CA PRO A 241 18.31 17.99 -6.42
C PRO A 241 18.84 16.54 -6.45
N GLU A 242 19.81 16.23 -5.58
CA GLU A 242 20.43 14.90 -5.52
C GLU A 242 19.57 13.84 -4.83
N THR A 243 18.47 14.25 -4.19
CA THR A 243 17.58 13.33 -3.47
C THR A 243 17.01 12.28 -4.41
N LYS A 244 17.27 11.00 -4.12
CA LYS A 244 16.66 9.88 -4.84
C LYS A 244 15.31 9.56 -4.22
N VAL A 245 14.28 9.39 -5.06
CA VAL A 245 12.93 9.05 -4.60
C VAL A 245 12.51 7.73 -5.25
N ILE A 246 12.20 6.75 -4.41
CA ILE A 246 11.77 5.41 -4.81
C ILE A 246 10.30 5.28 -4.48
N VAL A 247 9.47 5.09 -5.51
CA VAL A 247 8.06 4.77 -5.37
C VAL A 247 7.92 3.25 -5.25
N ARG A 248 7.15 2.78 -4.29
CA ARG A 248 6.91 1.34 -4.06
C ARG A 248 5.53 0.96 -4.59
N SER A 249 5.43 -0.18 -5.27
CA SER A 249 4.13 -0.72 -5.71
C SER A 249 3.27 -1.20 -4.53
N ALA A 250 1.99 -1.45 -4.80
CA ALA A 250 1.08 -2.10 -3.86
C ALA A 250 1.49 -3.56 -3.55
N ASN A 251 1.02 -4.07 -2.40
CA ASN A 251 1.04 -5.49 -2.08
C ASN A 251 -0.26 -6.15 -2.53
N THR A 252 -0.19 -7.42 -2.92
CA THR A 252 -1.35 -8.31 -2.88
C THR A 252 -1.66 -8.73 -1.45
N ARG A 253 -2.85 -9.29 -1.22
CA ARG A 253 -3.28 -9.67 0.13
C ARG A 253 -3.93 -11.03 0.22
N GLU A 254 -4.23 -11.42 1.46
CA GLU A 254 -5.15 -12.49 1.77
C GLU A 254 -6.59 -12.14 1.38
N HIS A 255 -7.26 -13.10 0.74
CA HIS A 255 -8.69 -13.01 0.40
C HIS A 255 -9.50 -14.00 1.21
N SER A 256 -9.44 -13.90 2.54
CA SER A 256 -10.38 -14.64 3.37
C SER A 256 -11.82 -14.31 2.95
N ILE A 257 -12.66 -15.34 2.84
CA ILE A 257 -14.06 -15.20 2.44
C ILE A 257 -14.75 -14.27 3.46
N GLY A 258 -15.33 -13.17 3.00
CA GLY A 258 -15.96 -12.18 3.88
C GLY A 258 -15.76 -10.74 3.42
N GLY A 259 -15.33 -9.86 4.32
CA GLY A 259 -15.34 -8.42 4.09
C GLY A 259 -14.27 -7.87 3.13
N PHE A 260 -13.02 -8.30 3.33
CA PHE A 260 -11.87 -7.75 2.60
C PHE A 260 -11.89 -8.04 1.10
N ILE A 261 -12.49 -9.17 0.69
CA ILE A 261 -12.62 -9.53 -0.72
C ILE A 261 -13.47 -8.51 -1.51
N LEU A 262 -14.45 -7.88 -0.85
CA LEU A 262 -15.37 -6.93 -1.46
C LEU A 262 -14.82 -5.51 -1.47
N ILE A 263 -14.12 -5.10 -0.41
CA ILE A 263 -13.70 -3.69 -0.23
C ILE A 263 -12.21 -3.43 -0.46
N SER A 264 -11.37 -4.47 -0.53
CA SER A 264 -9.91 -4.30 -0.55
C SER A 264 -9.17 -5.46 -1.23
N SER A 265 -9.80 -6.17 -2.18
CA SER A 265 -9.14 -7.27 -2.90
C SER A 265 -8.02 -6.81 -3.84
N ASP A 266 -7.23 -7.77 -4.34
CA ASP A 266 -6.14 -7.50 -5.29
C ASP A 266 -6.63 -6.80 -6.56
N TRP A 267 -7.86 -7.03 -6.99
CA TRP A 267 -8.42 -6.31 -8.14
C TRP A 267 -8.59 -4.81 -7.86
N ILE A 268 -9.02 -4.45 -6.64
CA ILE A 268 -9.12 -3.05 -6.20
C ILE A 268 -7.73 -2.45 -6.06
N ALA A 269 -6.81 -3.18 -5.42
CA ALA A 269 -5.41 -2.76 -5.30
C ALA A 269 -4.76 -2.53 -6.67
N LEU A 270 -5.10 -3.35 -7.67
CA LEU A 270 -4.61 -3.21 -9.04
C LEU A 270 -5.09 -1.92 -9.72
N GLN A 271 -6.30 -1.42 -9.41
CA GLN A 271 -6.74 -0.13 -9.96
C GLN A 271 -5.93 1.04 -9.36
N GLY A 272 -5.63 0.96 -8.05
CA GLY A 272 -4.70 1.88 -7.40
C GLY A 272 -3.30 1.79 -8.01
N GLU A 273 -2.77 0.58 -8.19
CA GLU A 273 -1.46 0.34 -8.78
C GLU A 273 -1.33 0.94 -10.20
N LYS A 274 -2.36 0.79 -11.05
CA LYS A 274 -2.40 1.42 -12.37
C LYS A 274 -2.37 2.95 -12.27
N THR A 275 -3.12 3.52 -11.33
CA THR A 275 -3.16 4.97 -11.10
C THR A 275 -1.81 5.49 -10.62
N LEU A 276 -1.16 4.78 -9.69
CA LEU A 276 0.19 5.09 -9.21
C LEU A 276 1.20 5.09 -10.35
N ARG A 277 1.19 4.05 -11.18
CA ARG A 277 2.07 3.96 -12.35
C ARG A 277 1.82 5.07 -13.34
N ASP A 278 0.57 5.37 -13.64
CA ASP A 278 0.20 6.45 -14.55
C ASP A 278 0.70 7.83 -14.06
N VAL A 279 0.58 8.13 -12.76
CA VAL A 279 1.05 9.40 -12.19
C VAL A 279 2.58 9.51 -12.22
N PHE A 280 3.31 8.48 -11.78
CA PHE A 280 4.75 8.57 -11.56
C PHE A 280 5.60 8.17 -12.78
N SER A 281 5.09 7.37 -13.71
CA SER A 281 5.84 6.99 -14.94
C SER A 281 6.11 8.16 -15.88
N GLN A 282 5.38 9.26 -15.72
CA GLN A 282 5.57 10.49 -16.50
C GLN A 282 6.86 11.24 -16.15
N ASP A 283 7.48 10.97 -15.00
CA ASP A 283 8.73 11.62 -14.57
C ASP A 283 9.79 10.58 -14.23
N ARG A 284 10.78 10.45 -15.11
CA ARG A 284 11.83 9.42 -15.03
C ARG A 284 12.78 9.57 -13.83
N ARG A 285 12.69 10.67 -13.08
CA ARG A 285 13.46 10.86 -11.83
C ARG A 285 12.93 10.01 -10.68
N PHE A 286 11.67 9.56 -10.74
CA PHE A 286 11.14 8.59 -9.80
C PHE A 286 11.64 7.20 -10.15
N SER A 287 12.31 6.57 -9.18
CA SER A 287 12.69 5.16 -9.25
C SER A 287 11.57 4.27 -8.73
N PHE A 288 11.59 2.98 -9.08
CA PHE A 288 10.48 2.09 -8.75
C PHE A 288 10.91 0.79 -8.08
N LEU A 289 10.33 0.52 -6.92
CA LEU A 289 10.41 -0.76 -6.22
C LEU A 289 9.12 -1.55 -6.51
N ASP A 290 9.15 -2.33 -7.59
CA ASP A 290 8.03 -3.15 -8.04
C ASP A 290 7.97 -4.47 -7.25
N VAL A 291 7.14 -4.50 -6.20
CA VAL A 291 6.98 -5.65 -5.29
C VAL A 291 5.73 -6.47 -5.58
N TRP A 292 4.92 -6.03 -6.55
CA TRP A 292 3.59 -6.60 -6.80
C TRP A 292 3.65 -8.11 -6.99
N ASP A 293 4.48 -8.58 -7.92
CA ASP A 293 4.62 -10.02 -8.18
C ASP A 293 5.31 -10.77 -7.03
N MET A 294 6.24 -10.13 -6.32
CA MET A 294 6.89 -10.73 -5.14
C MET A 294 5.84 -11.13 -4.10
N THR A 295 4.82 -10.29 -3.91
CA THR A 295 3.72 -10.60 -2.98
C THR A 295 2.66 -11.53 -3.60
N LEU A 296 2.46 -11.46 -4.92
CA LEU A 296 1.46 -12.27 -5.62
C LEU A 296 1.79 -13.76 -5.64
N VAL A 297 3.06 -14.09 -5.93
CA VAL A 297 3.54 -15.47 -6.13
C VAL A 297 4.38 -15.97 -4.96
N GLN A 298 4.27 -15.33 -3.80
CA GLN A 298 4.96 -15.78 -2.59
C GLN A 298 4.53 -17.19 -2.20
N LYS A 299 5.50 -17.99 -1.72
CA LYS A 299 5.23 -19.33 -1.18
C LYS A 299 4.59 -19.28 0.21
N SER A 300 4.86 -18.20 0.95
CA SER A 300 4.26 -17.91 2.24
C SER A 300 2.74 -17.79 2.13
N LYS A 301 2.03 -17.92 3.25
CA LYS A 301 0.60 -17.62 3.29
C LYS A 301 0.37 -16.19 2.81
N ASP A 302 -0.60 -16.01 1.90
CA ASP A 302 -1.02 -14.68 1.46
C ASP A 302 -1.30 -13.78 2.67
N SER A 303 -0.76 -12.57 2.62
CA SER A 303 -0.87 -11.56 3.67
C SER A 303 -0.59 -10.19 3.08
N ILE A 304 -1.44 -9.20 3.37
CA ILE A 304 -1.23 -7.79 3.02
C ILE A 304 0.07 -7.25 3.63
N HIS A 305 0.46 -7.83 4.77
CA HIS A 305 1.73 -7.62 5.47
C HIS A 305 2.64 -8.81 5.14
N PRO A 306 3.56 -8.68 4.17
CA PRO A 306 4.39 -9.81 3.74
C PRO A 306 5.18 -10.37 4.92
N LEU A 307 5.24 -11.70 5.03
CA LEU A 307 6.04 -12.37 6.05
C LEU A 307 7.53 -12.27 5.72
N ASP A 308 8.37 -12.54 6.72
CA ASP A 308 9.83 -12.39 6.64
C ASP A 308 10.47 -12.92 5.35
N PRO A 309 10.15 -14.12 4.82
CA PRO A 309 10.76 -14.60 3.58
C PRO A 309 10.53 -13.67 2.39
N THR A 310 9.33 -13.10 2.27
CA THR A 310 8.97 -12.16 1.20
C THR A 310 9.53 -10.76 1.51
N LEU A 311 9.44 -10.32 2.77
CA LEU A 311 9.96 -9.02 3.21
C LEU A 311 11.48 -8.92 2.98
N ILE A 312 12.24 -9.96 3.30
CA ILE A 312 13.70 -10.01 3.06
C ILE A 312 14.00 -9.82 1.57
N GLN A 313 13.24 -10.45 0.67
CA GLN A 313 13.45 -10.28 -0.77
C GLN A 313 13.12 -8.85 -1.22
N ILE A 314 12.04 -8.26 -0.71
CA ILE A 314 11.69 -6.85 -0.97
C ILE A 314 12.84 -5.94 -0.51
N MET A 315 13.40 -6.21 0.66
CA MET A 315 14.53 -5.44 1.21
C MET A 315 15.81 -5.65 0.41
N ASN A 316 16.13 -6.88 0.00
CA ASN A 316 17.25 -7.16 -0.89
C ASN A 316 17.12 -6.40 -2.22
N HIS A 317 15.92 -6.30 -2.78
CA HIS A 317 15.67 -5.52 -3.99
C HIS A 317 15.91 -4.03 -3.75
N LEU A 318 15.33 -3.47 -2.68
CA LEU A 318 15.56 -2.07 -2.31
C LEU A 318 17.05 -1.77 -2.10
N LEU A 319 17.74 -2.59 -1.30
CA LEU A 319 19.15 -2.43 -0.99
C LEU A 319 20.04 -2.61 -2.22
N THR A 320 19.72 -3.55 -3.11
CA THR A 320 20.45 -3.73 -4.38
C THR A 320 20.43 -2.44 -5.21
N MET A 321 19.30 -1.73 -5.25
CA MET A 321 19.19 -0.46 -5.96
C MET A 321 19.90 0.71 -5.28
N MET A 322 20.28 0.58 -4.00
CA MET A 322 20.76 1.69 -3.17
C MET A 322 22.27 1.68 -2.86
N CYS A 323 22.95 0.53 -2.93
CA CYS A 323 24.24 0.29 -2.26
C CYS A 323 25.50 0.20 -3.16
#